data_AF-A0A8T2N118-F1
#
_entry.id   AF-A0A8T2N118-F1
#
_cell.length_a   1.000
_cell.length_b   1.000
_cell.length_c   1.000
_cell.angle_alpha   90.00
_cell.angle_beta   90.00
_cell.angle_gamma   90.00
#
_symmetry.space_group_name_H-M   'P 1'
#
loop_
_entity.id
_entity.type
_entity.pdbx_description
1 polymer ?
#
loop_
_entity_poly.entity_id
_entity_poly.type
_entity_poly.pdbx_seq_one_letter_code
_entity_poly.pdbx_strand_id
1 'polypeptide(L)'
;MDDRNTYKCFSQPRHLSVSMDKFGFRLPYLQYFGGVSSLSKQQYLKINGFPNNYWGWGGEDDDIYNRFNRIKHTRETMDKDGINSLKYSVVNVEKDQLFTKITVDIGKPGRR
;
A
#
# COMPACT_ATOMS: atom_id res chain seq x y z
N MET A 1 13.72 5.90 22.15
CA MET A 1 12.72 5.74 21.07
C MET A 1 12.15 7.11 20.78
N ASP A 2 12.20 7.57 19.54
CA ASP A 2 11.63 8.85 19.13
C ASP A 2 10.18 8.62 18.67
N ASP A 3 9.21 9.15 19.41
CA ASP A 3 7.77 9.00 19.18
C ASP A 3 7.16 10.19 18.40
N ARG A 4 7.99 11.14 17.96
CA ARG A 4 7.54 12.30 17.17
C ARG A 4 7.08 11.92 15.76
N ASN A 5 7.36 10.69 15.31
CA ASN A 5 6.84 10.16 14.06
C ASN A 5 5.39 9.66 14.23
N THR A 6 4.43 10.58 14.14
CA THR A 6 3.02 10.27 14.43
C THR A 6 2.37 9.39 13.37
N TYR A 7 1.78 8.27 13.79
CA TYR A 7 1.00 7.36 12.95
C TYR A 7 -0.41 7.93 12.69
N LYS A 8 -0.50 8.93 11.80
CA LYS A 8 -1.76 9.54 11.37
C LYS A 8 -1.68 10.04 9.94
N CYS A 9 -2.84 10.30 9.36
CA CYS A 9 -2.95 10.88 8.02
C CYS A 9 -2.71 12.39 8.04
N PHE A 10 -2.29 12.93 6.89
CA PHE A 10 -2.09 14.36 6.65
C PHE A 10 -2.76 14.79 5.33
N SER A 11 -2.61 16.07 4.96
CA SER A 11 -3.20 16.63 3.72
C SER A 11 -2.66 15.96 2.45
N GLN A 12 -1.42 15.47 2.48
CA GLN A 12 -0.81 14.65 1.42
C GLN A 12 -0.54 13.23 1.94
N PRO A 13 -0.42 12.23 1.05
CA PRO A 13 0.05 10.88 1.42
C PRO A 13 1.39 10.98 2.17
N ARG A 14 1.51 10.22 3.26
CA ARG A 14 2.67 10.33 4.15
C ARG A 14 3.47 9.05 4.13
N HIS A 15 4.76 9.17 3.81
CA HIS A 15 5.76 8.12 4.02
C HIS A 15 6.35 8.28 5.43
N LEU A 16 6.21 7.25 6.27
CA LEU A 16 6.61 7.28 7.69
C LEU A 16 7.98 6.64 7.92
N SER A 17 8.37 5.65 7.12
CA SER A 17 9.64 4.91 7.25
C SER A 17 10.74 5.47 6.34
N VAL A 18 11.04 6.77 6.46
CA VAL A 18 12.00 7.48 5.59
C VAL A 18 13.48 7.19 5.89
N SER A 19 13.79 6.69 7.09
CA SER A 19 15.17 6.52 7.57
C SER A 19 15.31 5.19 8.30
N MET A 20 15.28 4.11 7.53
CA MET A 20 15.43 2.75 8.06
C MET A 20 16.91 2.36 8.20
N ASP A 21 17.23 1.69 9.29
CA ASP A 21 18.56 1.15 9.61
C ASP A 21 19.09 0.21 8.50
N LYS A 22 18.22 -0.65 7.96
CA LYS A 22 18.55 -1.57 6.85
C LYS A 22 19.06 -0.89 5.57
N PHE A 23 18.83 0.43 5.44
CA PHE A 23 19.29 1.25 4.32
C PHE A 23 20.32 2.31 4.76
N GLY A 24 20.95 2.13 5.93
CA GLY A 24 21.92 3.08 6.46
C GLY A 24 21.30 4.45 6.77
N PHE A 25 20.04 4.46 7.23
CA PHE A 25 19.29 5.68 7.57
C PHE A 25 19.08 6.63 6.38
N ARG A 26 19.16 6.12 5.16
CA ARG A 26 18.95 6.87 3.92
C ARG A 26 17.79 6.29 3.12
N LEU A 27 17.09 7.15 2.39
CA LEU A 27 16.11 6.71 1.40
C LEU A 27 16.84 5.99 0.24
N PRO A 28 16.38 4.79 -0.18
CA PRO A 28 16.96 4.11 -1.34
C PRO A 28 16.91 4.95 -2.63
N TYR A 29 15.80 5.65 -2.85
CA TYR A 29 15.57 6.62 -3.92
C TYR A 29 14.43 7.57 -3.53
N LEU A 30 14.30 8.71 -4.22
CA LEU A 30 13.37 9.79 -3.83
C LEU A 30 11.89 9.37 -3.87
N GLN A 31 11.54 8.48 -4.80
CA GLN A 31 10.18 8.00 -5.02
C GLN A 31 9.80 6.81 -4.12
N TYR A 32 10.72 6.33 -3.27
CA TYR A 32 10.49 5.16 -2.44
C TYR A 32 9.33 5.38 -1.47
N PHE A 33 8.30 4.54 -1.55
CA PHE A 33 7.08 4.64 -0.73
C PHE A 33 6.78 3.38 0.11
N GLY A 34 7.73 2.44 0.14
CA GLY A 34 7.62 1.18 0.88
C GLY A 34 7.92 1.29 2.38
N GLY A 35 7.66 0.20 3.09
CA GLY A 35 7.80 0.12 4.54
C GLY A 35 6.51 0.53 5.27
N VAL A 36 6.45 1.75 5.77
CA VAL A 36 5.28 2.29 6.50
C VAL A 36 4.83 3.60 5.83
N SER A 37 3.57 3.62 5.43
CA SER A 37 2.91 4.75 4.78
C SER A 37 1.50 4.94 5.35
N SER A 38 0.97 6.16 5.29
CA SER A 38 -0.40 6.47 5.73
C SER A 38 -1.12 7.33 4.72
N LEU A 39 -2.37 6.96 4.41
CA LEU A 39 -3.25 7.65 3.49
C LEU A 39 -4.60 7.88 4.18
N SER A 40 -5.18 9.06 3.98
CA SER A 40 -6.58 9.30 4.35
C SER A 40 -7.52 8.46 3.49
N LYS A 41 -8.75 8.21 3.98
CA LYS A 41 -9.80 7.53 3.20
C LYS A 41 -9.99 8.19 1.83
N GLN A 42 -10.00 9.53 1.78
CA GLN A 42 -10.16 10.27 0.53
C GLN A 42 -8.98 10.06 -0.42
N GLN A 43 -7.74 10.08 0.08
CA GLN A 43 -6.54 9.81 -0.72
C GLN A 43 -6.54 8.39 -1.28
N TYR A 44 -6.88 7.40 -0.45
CA TYR A 44 -6.94 5.99 -0.84
C TYR A 44 -8.01 5.74 -1.92
N LEU A 45 -9.21 6.29 -1.74
CA LEU A 45 -10.28 6.17 -2.74
C LEU A 45 -9.95 6.92 -4.05
N LYS A 46 -9.26 8.06 -3.96
CA LYS A 46 -8.88 8.87 -5.14
C LYS A 46 -7.93 8.13 -6.10
N ILE A 47 -7.16 7.17 -5.58
CA ILE A 47 -6.25 6.33 -6.36
C ILE A 47 -6.80 4.93 -6.66
N ASN A 48 -8.09 4.69 -6.42
CA ASN A 48 -8.70 3.36 -6.49
C ASN A 48 -7.96 2.32 -5.63
N GLY A 49 -7.40 2.72 -4.49
CA GLY A 49 -6.54 1.88 -3.64
C GLY A 49 -5.32 1.30 -4.36
N PHE A 50 -4.86 0.14 -3.89
CA PHE A 50 -3.61 -0.50 -4.33
C PHE A 50 -3.86 -1.55 -5.42
N PRO A 51 -2.86 -1.84 -6.28
CA PRO A 51 -2.99 -2.86 -7.32
C PRO A 51 -3.15 -4.26 -6.71
N ASN A 52 -3.99 -5.11 -7.29
CA ASN A 52 -4.22 -6.48 -6.82
C ASN A 52 -3.41 -7.53 -7.61
N ASN A 53 -2.68 -7.11 -8.64
CA ASN A 53 -2.04 -8.01 -9.59
C ASN A 53 -0.53 -8.23 -9.35
N TYR A 54 0.03 -7.68 -8.27
CA TYR A 54 1.42 -7.95 -7.86
C TYR A 54 1.47 -9.23 -7.03
N TRP A 55 1.93 -10.32 -7.66
CA TRP A 55 2.16 -11.63 -7.03
C TRP A 55 3.65 -11.99 -7.10
N GLY A 56 4.35 -11.89 -5.97
CA GLY A 56 5.79 -12.16 -5.90
C GLY A 56 6.64 -10.88 -5.79
N TRP A 57 7.81 -10.86 -6.45
CA TRP A 57 8.87 -9.89 -6.16
C TRP A 57 8.62 -8.50 -6.77
N GLY A 58 7.99 -7.63 -5.99
CA GLY A 58 8.25 -6.18 -5.92
C GLY A 58 7.64 -5.31 -7.03
N GLY A 59 7.65 -4.00 -6.75
CA GLY A 59 7.17 -2.92 -7.65
C GLY A 59 5.77 -2.41 -7.33
N GLU A 60 5.08 -3.01 -6.36
CA GLU A 60 3.76 -2.57 -5.91
C GLU A 60 3.83 -1.19 -5.25
N ASP A 61 4.85 -0.95 -4.41
CA ASP A 61 5.08 0.35 -3.76
C ASP A 61 5.38 1.46 -4.78
N ASP A 62 6.08 1.12 -5.86
CA ASP A 62 6.37 2.05 -6.95
C ASP A 62 5.10 2.35 -7.78
N ASP A 63 4.24 1.36 -8.03
CA ASP A 63 2.93 1.60 -8.65
C ASP A 63 2.06 2.48 -7.75
N ILE A 64 2.05 2.26 -6.44
CA ILE A 64 1.34 3.12 -5.48
C ILE A 64 1.85 4.56 -5.59
N TYR A 65 3.17 4.77 -5.63
CA TYR A 65 3.75 6.10 -5.84
C TYR A 65 3.30 6.71 -7.18
N ASN A 66 3.31 5.92 -8.26
CA ASN A 66 2.90 6.36 -9.59
C ASN A 66 1.40 6.69 -9.68
N ARG A 67 0.55 6.05 -8.87
CA ARG A 67 -0.89 6.37 -8.78
C ARG A 67 -1.12 7.78 -8.24
N PHE A 68 -0.29 8.27 -7.32
CA PHE A 68 -0.36 9.66 -6.85
C PHE A 68 0.01 10.66 -7.96
N ASN A 69 1.00 10.32 -8.78
CA ASN A 69 1.50 11.17 -9.86
C ASN A 69 0.73 11.03 -11.18
N ARG A 70 -0.24 10.09 -11.27
CA ARG A 70 -1.07 9.83 -12.46
C ARG A 70 -0.25 9.65 -13.74
N ILE A 71 0.90 8.98 -13.64
CA ILE A 71 1.77 8.69 -14.81
C ILE A 71 1.00 7.81 -15.80
N LYS A 72 1.17 8.04 -17.11
CA LYS A 72 0.35 7.46 -18.19
C LYS A 72 0.06 5.96 -18.06
N HIS A 73 1.06 5.11 -17.73
CA HIS A 73 0.85 3.67 -17.63
C HIS A 73 -0.03 3.27 -16.43
N THR A 74 0.27 3.80 -15.24
CA THR A 74 -0.56 3.60 -14.04
C THR A 74 -1.95 4.22 -14.18
N ARG A 75 -2.11 5.28 -14.98
CA ARG A 75 -3.44 5.85 -15.28
C ARG A 75 -4.34 4.87 -16.04
N GLU A 76 -3.78 4.01 -16.89
CA GLU A 76 -4.56 3.04 -17.67
C GLU A 76 -4.98 1.81 -16.85
N THR A 77 -4.13 1.39 -15.91
CA THR A 77 -4.37 0.20 -15.08
C THR A 77 -5.14 0.53 -13.80
N MET A 78 -4.93 1.71 -13.20
CA MET A 78 -5.58 2.11 -11.95
C MET A 78 -7.10 2.14 -12.05
N ASP A 79 -7.69 2.40 -13.22
CA ASP A 79 -9.15 2.37 -13.39
C ASP A 79 -9.72 0.94 -13.46
N LYS A 80 -8.88 -0.06 -13.76
CA LYS A 80 -9.27 -1.47 -13.93
C LYS A 80 -8.78 -2.38 -12.80
N ASP A 81 -7.74 -1.96 -12.08
CA ASP A 81 -7.12 -2.71 -11.01
C ASP A 81 -6.96 -1.85 -9.74
N GLY A 82 -7.67 -2.25 -8.70
CA GLY A 82 -7.73 -1.55 -7.43
C GLY A 82 -8.85 -2.06 -6.53
N ILE A 83 -9.40 -1.20 -5.68
CA ILE A 83 -10.53 -1.57 -4.80
C ILE A 83 -11.73 -2.08 -5.62
N ASN A 84 -11.96 -1.52 -6.80
CA ASN A 84 -13.05 -1.93 -7.69
C ASN A 84 -12.92 -3.35 -8.26
N SER A 85 -11.71 -3.93 -8.29
CA SER A 85 -11.44 -5.27 -8.79
C SER A 85 -11.03 -6.26 -7.70
N LEU A 86 -10.95 -5.80 -6.44
CA LEU A 86 -10.53 -6.59 -5.29
C LEU A 86 -11.48 -7.78 -5.07
N LYS A 87 -10.92 -9.00 -5.05
CA LYS A 87 -11.63 -10.26 -4.78
C LYS A 87 -10.94 -11.00 -3.65
N TYR A 88 -11.69 -11.32 -2.60
CA TYR A 88 -11.23 -12.15 -1.49
C TYR A 88 -12.42 -12.79 -0.79
N SER A 89 -12.17 -13.83 0.00
CA SER A 89 -13.15 -14.43 0.91
C SER A 89 -12.59 -14.45 2.32
N VAL A 90 -13.39 -14.06 3.31
CA VAL A 90 -12.99 -14.13 4.73
C VAL A 90 -13.09 -15.58 5.19
N VAL A 91 -11.96 -16.13 5.64
CA VAL A 91 -11.86 -17.52 6.13
C VAL A 91 -12.09 -17.55 7.65
N ASN A 92 -11.50 -16.62 8.39
CA ASN A 92 -11.64 -16.54 9.84
C ASN A 92 -11.44 -15.12 10.35
N VAL A 93 -12.10 -14.79 11.46
CA VAL A 93 -11.93 -13.52 12.18
C VAL A 93 -11.68 -13.82 13.66
N GLU A 94 -10.48 -13.49 14.13
CA GLU A 94 -10.05 -13.68 15.52
C GLU A 94 -9.91 -12.31 16.17
N LYS A 95 -10.63 -12.07 17.27
CA LYS A 95 -10.54 -10.84 18.05
C LYS A 95 -9.72 -11.11 19.31
N ASP A 96 -8.53 -10.54 19.38
CA ASP A 96 -7.65 -10.59 20.54
C ASP A 96 -7.77 -9.26 21.33
N GLN A 97 -7.17 -9.21 22.52
CA GLN A 97 -7.10 -7.99 23.32
C GLN A 97 -6.31 -6.88 22.64
N LEU A 98 -5.25 -7.23 21.88
CA LEU A 98 -4.32 -6.26 21.29
C LEU A 98 -4.49 -6.05 19.78
N PHE A 99 -5.14 -6.98 19.07
CA PHE A 99 -5.33 -6.90 17.62
C PHE A 99 -6.56 -7.69 17.16
N THR A 100 -7.01 -7.43 15.94
CA THR A 100 -7.98 -8.28 15.23
C THR A 100 -7.28 -8.88 14.02
N LYS A 101 -7.28 -10.20 13.91
CA LYS A 101 -6.69 -10.92 12.78
C LYS A 101 -7.80 -11.41 11.86
N ILE A 102 -7.73 -10.98 10.60
CA ILE A 102 -8.65 -11.39 9.55
C ILE A 102 -7.86 -12.28 8.59
N THR A 103 -8.17 -13.57 8.59
CA THR A 103 -7.58 -14.53 7.64
C THR A 103 -8.44 -14.54 6.39
N VAL A 104 -7.83 -14.32 5.23
CA VAL A 104 -8.53 -14.22 3.94
C VAL A 104 -7.92 -15.16 2.91
N ASP A 105 -8.77 -15.66 2.01
CA ASP A 105 -8.37 -16.28 0.75
C ASP A 105 -8.43 -15.20 -0.35
N ILE A 106 -7.28 -14.92 -0.97
CA ILE A 106 -7.12 -13.95 -2.06
C ILE A 106 -6.97 -14.63 -3.43
N GLY A 107 -7.16 -15.94 -3.51
CA GLY A 107 -7.00 -16.73 -4.72
C GLY A 107 -5.53 -16.99 -5.07
N LYS A 108 -5.30 -17.20 -6.36
CA LYS A 108 -3.98 -17.49 -6.95
C LYS A 108 -3.71 -16.52 -8.10
N PRO A 109 -2.43 -16.26 -8.45
CA PRO A 109 -2.12 -15.48 -9.64
C PRO A 109 -2.82 -16.08 -10.86
N GLY A 110 -3.47 -15.24 -11.66
CA GLY A 110 -4.05 -15.66 -12.94
C GLY A 110 -2.94 -16.23 -13.83
N ARG A 111 -3.22 -17.32 -14.56
CA ARG A 111 -2.31 -17.79 -15.61
C ARG A 111 -2.19 -16.68 -16.65
N ARG A 112 -0.96 -16.19 -16.86
CA ARG A 112 -0.63 -15.30 -17.98
C ARG A 112 -0.84 -16.03 -19.30
#